data_AF-A0A962IC11-F1
#
_entry.id   AF-A0A962IC11-F1
#
_cell.length_a   1.000
_cell.length_b   1.000
_cell.length_c   1.000
_cell.angle_alpha   90.00
_cell.angle_beta   90.00
_cell.angle_gamma   90.00
#
_symmetry.space_group_name_H-M   'P 1'
#
loop_
_entity.id
_entity.type
_entity.pdbx_description
1 polymer ?
#
loop_
_entity_poly.entity_id
_entity_poly.type
_entity_poly.pdbx_seq_one_letter_code
_entity_poly.pdbx_strand_id
1 'polypeptide(L)' 'MSLCVVTAGKTLTLAVSLFTLSWTHSVEKTGWQEDWQVSKAGLQLLQARVKGSGAGMEPGD' A
#
# COMPACT_ATOMS: atom_id res chain seq x y z
N MET A 1 -2.57 0.60 -17.91
CA MET A 1 -2.78 1.57 -16.83
C MET A 1 -1.43 1.80 -16.19
N SER A 2 -1.11 3.03 -15.79
CA SER A 2 0.18 3.36 -15.21
C SER A 2 -0.03 3.83 -13.78
N LEU A 3 0.78 3.33 -12.84
CA LEU A 3 0.84 3.81 -11.47
C LEU A 3 1.85 4.96 -11.39
N CYS A 4 1.45 6.09 -10.82
CA CYS A 4 2.36 7.20 -10.53
C CYS A 4 2.65 7.23 -9.03
N VAL A 5 3.93 7.20 -8.65
CA VAL A 5 4.38 7.30 -7.26
C VAL A 5 5.24 8.55 -7.11
N VAL A 6 4.92 9.39 -6.12
CA VAL A 6 5.75 10.56 -5.78
C VAL A 6 6.60 10.24 -4.56
N THR A 7 7.92 10.32 -4.69
CA THR A 7 8.87 10.15 -3.59
C THR A 7 9.94 11.23 -3.65
N ALA A 8 10.23 11.86 -2.51
CA ALA A 8 11.25 12.92 -2.40
C ALA A 8 11.16 14.00 -3.51
N GLY A 9 9.94 14.39 -3.90
CA GLY A 9 9.69 15.39 -4.95
C GLY A 9 9.91 14.91 -6.39
N LYS A 10 10.12 13.61 -6.62
CA LYS A 10 10.20 12.99 -7.95
C LYS A 10 8.99 12.09 -8.18
N THR A 11 8.49 12.10 -9.41
CA THR A 11 7.40 11.21 -9.84
C THR A 11 7.98 10.06 -10.65
N LEU A 12 7.63 8.83 -10.27
CA LEU A 12 7.95 7.60 -11.00
C LEU A 12 6.66 7.05 -11.60
N THR A 13 6.71 6.71 -12.88
CA THR A 13 5.59 6.09 -13.59
C THR A 13 5.91 4.63 -13.85
N LEU A 14 5.09 3.72 -13.33
CA LEU A 14 5.26 2.28 -13.45
C LEU A 14 4.14 1.69 -14.30
N ALA A 15 4.51 0.91 -15.32
CA ALA A 15 3.56 0.09 -16.09
C ALA A 15 3.28 -1.23 -15.35
N VAL A 16 2.48 -1.16 -14.30
CA VAL A 16 2.16 -2.29 -13.42
C VAL A 16 0.64 -2.40 -13.20
N SER A 17 0.15 -3.64 -13.04
CA SER A 17 -1.26 -3.93 -12.73
C SER A 17 -1.49 -4.42 -11.31
N LEU A 18 -0.49 -5.05 -10.69
CA LEU A 18 -0.52 -5.59 -9.32
C LEU A 18 0.77 -5.23 -8.61
N PHE A 19 0.68 -4.72 -7.39
CA PHE A 19 1.84 -4.41 -6.56
C PHE A 19 1.53 -4.58 -5.09
N THR A 20 2.58 -4.76 -4.30
CA THR A 20 2.50 -4.80 -2.84
C THR A 20 3.12 -3.53 -2.27
N LEU A 21 2.39 -2.84 -1.39
CA LEU A 21 2.90 -1.74 -0.58
C LEU A 21 3.24 -2.26 0.82
N SER A 22 4.49 -2.12 1.24
CA SER A 22 4.99 -2.60 2.53
C SER A 22 5.67 -1.48 3.30
N TRP A 23 5.30 -1.29 4.57
CA TRP A 23 5.94 -0.32 5.45
C TRP A 23 6.01 -0.82 6.90
N THR A 24 6.83 -0.15 7.71
CA THR A 24 6.94 -0.43 9.13
C THR A 24 6.32 0.72 9.92
N HIS A 25 5.41 0.41 10.84
CA HIS A 25 4.82 1.39 11.73
C HIS A 25 5.92 2.04 12.59
N SER A 26 5.99 3.36 12.59
CA SER A 26 7.13 4.09 13.18
C SER A 26 7.19 3.96 14.69
N VAL A 27 6.06 3.79 15.37
CA VAL A 27 5.97 3.66 16.84
C VAL A 27 6.06 2.19 17.25
N GLU A 28 5.12 1.36 16.78
CA GLU A 28 5.03 -0.04 17.19
C GLU A 28 6.10 -0.94 16.55
N LYS A 29 6.79 -0.45 15.52
CA LYS A 29 7.82 -1.19 14.76
C LYS A 29 7.31 -2.49 14.14
N THR A 30 6.00 -2.58 13.94
CA THR A 30 5.32 -3.70 13.29
C THR A 30 5.25 -3.49 11.78
N GLY A 31 5.30 -4.57 11.00
CA GLY A 31 5.17 -4.53 9.55
C GLY A 31 3.71 -4.51 9.11
N TRP A 32 3.41 -3.69 8.10
CA TRP A 32 2.17 -3.67 7.35
C TRP A 32 2.44 -4.01 5.89
N GLN A 33 1.52 -4.73 5.26
CA GLN A 33 1.56 -5.01 3.83
C GLN A 33 0.17 -4.95 3.21
N GLU A 34 0.09 -4.41 2.01
CA GLU A 34 -1.13 -4.32 1.22
C GLU A 34 -0.90 -4.76 -0.21
N ASP A 35 -1.79 -5.59 -0.73
CA ASP A 35 -1.79 -5.94 -2.14
C ASP A 35 -2.83 -5.11 -2.88
N TRP A 36 -2.38 -4.42 -3.92
CA TRP A 36 -3.17 -3.48 -4.68
C TRP A 36 -3.26 -3.88 -6.15
N GLN A 37 -4.43 -3.67 -6.73
CA GLN A 37 -4.67 -3.76 -8.17
C GLN A 37 -4.94 -2.39 -8.77
N VAL A 38 -4.23 -2.07 -9.86
CA VAL A 38 -4.50 -0.89 -10.67
C VAL A 38 -5.66 -1.19 -11.62
N SER A 39 -6.81 -0.56 -11.39
CA SER A 39 -8.01 -0.71 -12.20
C SER A 39 -8.36 0.59 -12.95
N LYS A 40 -9.35 0.52 -13.85
CA LYS A 40 -9.90 1.73 -14.50
C LYS A 40 -10.55 2.71 -13.52
N ALA A 41 -11.08 2.20 -12.41
CA ALA A 41 -11.76 3.00 -11.39
C ALA A 41 -10.78 3.61 -10.36
N GLY A 42 -9.51 3.17 -10.36
CA GLY A 42 -8.50 3.57 -9.38
C GLY A 42 -7.76 2.37 -8.80
N LEU A 43 -7.13 2.59 -7.64
CA LEU A 43 -6.44 1.54 -6.89
C LEU A 43 -7.44 0.75 -6.06
N GLN A 44 -7.47 -0.56 -6.24
CA GLN A 44 -8.31 -1.46 -5.48
C GLN A 44 -7.44 -2.27 -4.51
N LEU A 45 -7.76 -2.18 -3.22
CA LEU A 45 -7.13 -3.01 -2.19
C LEU A 45 -7.69 -4.43 -2.30
N LEU A 46 -6.82 -5.41 -2.52
CA LEU A 46 -7.19 -6.82 -2.57
C LEU A 46 -7.01 -7.49 -1.22
N GLN A 47 -5.96 -7.11 -0.49
CA GLN A 47 -5.64 -7.70 0.80
C GLN A 47 -4.82 -6.74 1.66
N ALA A 48 -5.12 -6.65 2.95
CA ALA A 48 -4.30 -6.01 3.96
C ALA A 48 -3.81 -7.04 4.99
N ARG A 49 -2.56 -6.91 5.44
CA ARG A 49 -1.92 -7.80 6.41
C ARG A 49 -1.15 -7.00 7.44
N VAL A 50 -1.38 -7.30 8.72
CA VAL A 50 -0.70 -6.69 9.84
C VAL A 50 -0.30 -7.73 10.88
N LYS A 51 0.86 -7.51 11.51
CA LYS A 51 1.30 -8.32 12.65
C LYS A 51 0.75 -7.74 13.96
N GLY A 52 -0.49 -8.12 14.29
CA GLY A 52 -1.21 -7.71 15.51
C GLY A 52 -2.18 -6.55 15.27
N SER A 53 -3.05 -6.30 16.24
CA SER A 53 -3.91 -5.10 16.27
C SER A 53 -3.14 -3.97 16.95
N GLY A 54 -2.74 -2.97 16.17
CA GLY A 54 -2.02 -1.79 16.63
C GLY A 54 -2.85 -0.53 16.46
N ALA A 55 -2.57 0.52 17.22
CA ALA A 55 -3.31 1.77 17.11
C ALA A 55 -3.15 2.40 15.72
N GLY A 56 -4.24 2.53 14.97
CA GLY A 56 -4.19 3.03 13.58
C GLY A 56 -3.70 1.98 12.58
N MET A 57 -3.68 0.71 13.00
CA MET A 57 -3.30 -0.46 12.21
C MET A 57 -4.47 -1.46 12.20
N GLU A 58 -5.70 -0.97 12.16
CA GLU A 58 -6.91 -1.76 11.95
C GLU A 58 -7.12 -1.96 10.43
N PRO A 59 -7.22 -3.21 9.94
CA PRO A 59 -7.69 -3.47 8.58
C PRO A 59 -9.08 -2.87 8.44
N GLY A 60 -9.31 -2.05 7.40
CA GLY A 60 -10.65 -1.52 7.12
C GLY A 60 -11.65 -2.66 6.90
N ASP A 61 -12.90 -2.44 7.33
CA ASP A 61 -14.05 -3.31 7.02
C ASP A 61 -14.30 -3.41 5.50
#